data_AF-A0A0D3HZ21-F1
#
_entry.id   AF-A0A0D3HZ21-F1
#
_cell.length_a   1.000
_cell.length_b   1.000
_cell.length_c   1.000
_cell.angle_alpha   90.00
_cell.angle_beta   90.00
_cell.angle_gamma   90.00
#
_symmetry.space_group_name_H-M   'P 1'
#
loop_
_entity.id
_entity.type
_entity.pdbx_description
1 polymer ?
#
loop_
_entity_poly.entity_id
_entity_poly.type
_entity_poly.pdbx_seq_one_letter_code
_entity_poly.pdbx_strand_id
1 'polypeptide(L)'
;MYYHYQRQRAADPCGEVGGFTRMLNSATGRPDALMAEIPTVLVDQLTPGSGCREGGDTCDFGFPVMNRPHGVAQLLAKMGRGEVPQIVEDYVLITETDHVFLRPLPNRATPDRPVCYPFGYMKAEAPELRPIVSRYGFDPSVVDPCGPSPVLIHLPLLRRLTPGWLRLSFALKRDDEASRVFGWVLEMWGYTLAAAQLGVRHEVVEQLQQEPSSLWHTELDGEPYIYHYTFGLEFTTDGLPVTGVGEWSLDKRHFMNRYPSKALEPPPKCAGLAARTLHAKFAEAAQALPDWPEGGKGATGWASGGKVRRGAWSWAGSKKPLLFYKVGGGKIDAEPKECPELAAPHA
;
A
#
# COMPACT_ATOMS: atom_id res chain seq x y z
N MET A 1 -6.16 10.35 1.19
CA MET A 1 -6.95 9.44 2.05
C MET A 1 -7.82 10.17 3.09
N TYR A 2 -7.23 10.91 4.04
CA TYR A 2 -7.96 11.47 5.20
C TYR A 2 -9.20 12.30 4.83
N TYR A 3 -9.08 13.17 3.83
CA TYR A 3 -10.21 13.92 3.28
C TYR A 3 -11.39 13.02 2.84
N HIS A 4 -11.12 11.95 2.10
CA HIS A 4 -12.19 11.03 1.67
C HIS A 4 -12.75 10.19 2.82
N TYR A 5 -11.95 9.87 3.84
CA TYR A 5 -12.46 9.29 5.09
C TYR A 5 -13.47 10.22 5.76
N GLN A 6 -13.14 11.51 5.91
CA GLN A 6 -14.05 12.50 6.52
C GLN A 6 -15.35 12.61 5.71
N ARG A 7 -15.26 12.65 4.38
CA ARG A 7 -16.45 12.68 3.52
C ARG A 7 -17.33 11.45 3.70
N GLN A 8 -16.76 10.25 3.70
CA GLN A 8 -17.54 9.03 3.87
C GLN A 8 -18.23 8.97 5.24
N ARG A 9 -17.49 9.30 6.31
CA ARG A 9 -18.06 9.37 7.66
C ARG A 9 -19.18 10.40 7.79
N ALA A 10 -19.05 11.55 7.11
CA ALA A 10 -20.10 12.58 7.10
C ALA A 10 -21.32 12.16 6.28
N ALA A 11 -21.13 11.39 5.21
CA ALA A 11 -22.21 10.92 4.34
C ALA A 11 -23.05 9.80 4.98
N ASP A 12 -22.45 8.99 5.85
CA ASP A 12 -23.12 7.93 6.59
C ASP A 12 -22.75 7.96 8.09
N PRO A 13 -23.48 8.77 8.90
CA PRO A 13 -23.23 8.85 10.35
C PRO A 13 -23.49 7.54 11.10
N CYS A 14 -24.22 6.60 10.50
CA CYS A 14 -24.50 5.27 11.05
C CYS A 14 -23.54 4.20 10.51
N GLY A 15 -22.57 4.59 9.67
CA GLY A 15 -21.61 3.69 9.07
C GLY A 15 -20.61 3.11 10.08
N GLU A 16 -19.98 2.01 9.69
CA GLU A 16 -18.99 1.27 10.49
C GLU A 16 -17.67 2.03 10.74
N VAL A 17 -17.45 3.13 10.00
CA VAL A 17 -16.18 3.86 10.01
C VAL A 17 -16.14 4.85 11.20
N GLY A 18 -15.40 4.47 12.23
CA GLY A 18 -15.14 5.28 13.43
C GLY A 18 -14.02 6.30 13.24
N GLY A 19 -13.01 6.29 14.12
CA GLY A 19 -11.86 7.18 14.11
C GLY A 19 -10.85 6.96 12.98
N PHE A 20 -9.95 7.94 12.82
CA PHE A 20 -8.81 7.85 11.91
C PHE A 20 -7.56 8.37 12.62
N THR A 21 -6.53 7.54 12.70
CA THR A 21 -5.24 7.92 13.28
C THR A 21 -4.13 7.58 12.30
N ARG A 22 -3.31 8.56 11.98
CA ARG A 22 -2.07 8.35 11.24
C ARG A 22 -0.96 7.96 12.21
N MET A 23 -0.25 6.88 11.91
CA MET A 23 0.96 6.51 12.63
C MET A 23 2.17 7.05 11.85
N LEU A 24 2.90 7.99 12.42
CA LEU A 24 4.07 8.61 11.79
C LEU A 24 5.36 8.06 12.40
N ASN A 25 6.08 7.25 11.63
CA ASN A 25 7.45 6.84 11.95
C ASN A 25 8.39 8.03 11.77
N SER A 26 8.86 8.62 12.86
CA SER A 26 9.70 9.81 12.84
C SER A 26 11.14 9.48 13.22
N ALA A 27 12.09 9.72 12.31
CA ALA A 27 13.52 9.56 12.59
C ALA A 27 14.08 10.52 13.65
N THR A 28 13.37 11.62 13.92
CA THR A 28 13.83 12.65 14.87
C THR A 28 12.87 12.85 16.05
N GLY A 29 11.83 12.03 16.16
CA GLY A 29 10.74 12.24 17.11
C GLY A 29 9.96 13.54 16.91
N ARG A 30 10.18 14.25 15.78
CA ARG A 30 9.55 15.53 15.49
C ARG A 30 8.24 15.36 14.72
N PRO A 31 7.24 16.22 14.98
CA PRO A 31 6.03 16.27 14.17
C PRO A 31 6.31 16.78 12.76
N ASP A 32 5.49 16.34 11.80
CA ASP A 32 5.42 16.97 10.48
C ASP A 32 4.24 17.96 10.40
N ALA A 33 4.15 18.70 9.30
CA ALA A 33 3.10 19.70 9.09
C ALA A 33 1.68 19.10 9.10
N LEU A 34 1.52 17.85 8.62
CA LEU A 34 0.24 17.18 8.52
C LEU A 34 -0.33 16.77 9.90
N MET A 35 0.47 16.80 10.97
CA MET A 35 -0.03 16.55 12.33
C MET A 35 -1.01 17.61 12.81
N ALA A 36 -0.98 18.82 12.24
CA ALA A 36 -1.97 19.86 12.53
C ALA A 36 -3.36 19.53 11.96
N GLU A 37 -3.42 18.68 10.94
CA GLU A 37 -4.65 18.39 10.19
C GLU A 37 -5.16 16.96 10.43
N ILE A 38 -4.25 16.00 10.53
CA ILE A 38 -4.55 14.58 10.65
C ILE A 38 -4.21 14.13 12.06
N PRO A 39 -5.16 13.57 12.84
CA PRO A 39 -4.86 12.96 14.13
C PRO A 39 -3.71 11.98 13.97
N THR A 40 -2.58 12.25 14.64
CA THR A 40 -1.33 11.54 14.40
C THR A 40 -0.71 11.08 15.71
N VAL A 41 -0.25 9.84 15.74
CA VAL A 41 0.63 9.32 16.79
C VAL A 41 2.05 9.22 16.24
N LEU A 42 2.99 9.83 16.96
CA LEU A 42 4.42 9.69 16.70
C LEU A 42 4.94 8.39 17.29
N VAL A 43 5.67 7.64 16.47
CA VAL A 43 6.45 6.47 16.85
C VAL A 43 7.87 6.65 16.32
N ASP A 44 8.84 6.11 17.06
CA ASP A 44 10.23 6.25 16.69
C ASP A 44 10.55 5.37 15.49
N GLN A 45 11.22 5.93 14.48
CA GLN A 45 11.70 5.14 13.37
C GLN A 45 12.93 4.33 13.81
N LEU A 46 13.05 3.09 13.32
CA LEU A 46 14.30 2.33 13.37
C LEU A 46 15.45 3.13 12.75
N THR A 47 16.65 2.97 13.30
CA THR A 47 17.85 3.58 12.73
C THR A 47 18.02 3.14 11.27
N PRO A 48 18.12 4.05 10.29
CA PRO A 48 18.29 3.65 8.91
C PRO A 48 19.65 2.99 8.65
N GLY A 49 19.67 1.98 7.78
CA GLY A 49 20.89 1.35 7.27
C GLY A 49 21.25 0.03 7.96
N SER A 50 22.46 -0.46 7.69
CA SER A 50 22.94 -1.79 8.13
C SER A 50 23.69 -1.79 9.47
N GLY A 51 23.87 -0.63 10.10
CA GLY A 51 24.61 -0.45 11.35
C GLY A 51 23.86 -0.91 12.61
N CYS A 52 23.16 -2.04 12.54
CA CYS A 52 22.46 -2.60 13.70
C CYS A 52 23.46 -2.96 14.80
N ARG A 53 23.18 -2.52 16.03
CA ARG A 53 23.98 -2.94 17.19
C ARG A 53 23.85 -4.45 17.35
N GLU A 54 24.95 -5.12 17.63
CA GLU A 54 25.00 -6.57 17.80
C GLU A 54 23.98 -7.02 18.85
N GLY A 55 23.13 -7.98 18.48
CA GLY A 55 22.04 -8.48 19.33
C GLY A 55 20.80 -7.56 19.48
N GLY A 56 20.74 -6.41 18.80
CA GLY A 56 19.63 -5.45 18.93
C GLY A 56 18.72 -5.34 17.70
N ASP A 57 17.41 -5.21 17.95
CA ASP A 57 16.37 -4.82 16.97
C ASP A 57 16.31 -3.28 16.85
N THR A 58 17.43 -2.66 16.48
CA THR A 58 17.66 -1.20 16.62
C THR A 58 17.78 -0.44 15.29
N CYS A 59 17.89 -1.16 14.17
CA CYS A 59 18.01 -0.59 12.83
C CYS A 59 17.12 -1.33 11.82
N ASP A 60 16.91 -0.74 10.65
CA ASP A 60 16.04 -1.29 9.61
C ASP A 60 16.76 -2.20 8.60
N PHE A 61 18.07 -2.40 8.72
CA PHE A 61 18.91 -3.17 7.78
C PHE A 61 18.86 -2.63 6.33
N GLY A 62 18.63 -1.32 6.17
CA GLY A 62 18.38 -0.70 4.86
C GLY A 62 17.03 -1.12 4.26
N PHE A 63 16.11 -1.63 5.07
CA PHE A 63 14.78 -2.08 4.68
C PHE A 63 13.70 -1.30 5.46
N PRO A 64 13.32 -0.10 5.00
CA PRO A 64 12.46 0.81 5.77
C PRO A 64 11.09 0.24 6.14
N VAL A 65 10.62 -0.78 5.41
CA VAL A 65 9.32 -1.43 5.67
C VAL A 65 9.29 -2.11 7.05
N MET A 66 10.45 -2.42 7.66
CA MET A 66 10.54 -2.87 9.06
C MET A 66 9.91 -1.90 10.06
N ASN A 67 9.78 -0.62 9.70
CA ASN A 67 9.11 0.38 10.54
C ASN A 67 7.60 0.12 10.69
N ARG A 68 6.97 -0.69 9.84
CA ARG A 68 5.54 -1.01 9.96
C ARG A 68 5.24 -1.84 11.22
N PRO A 69 5.81 -3.06 11.40
CA PRO A 69 5.62 -3.81 12.64
C PRO A 69 6.19 -3.07 13.87
N HIS A 70 7.32 -2.36 13.70
CA HIS A 70 7.95 -1.62 14.79
C HIS A 70 7.07 -0.46 15.29
N GLY A 71 6.51 0.32 14.37
CA GLY A 71 5.60 1.41 14.68
C GLY A 71 4.31 0.90 15.32
N VAL A 72 3.70 -0.17 14.80
CA VAL A 72 2.48 -0.75 15.39
C VAL A 72 2.73 -1.24 16.81
N ALA A 73 3.88 -1.89 17.06
CA ALA A 73 4.28 -2.30 18.41
C ALA A 73 4.38 -1.11 19.36
N GLN A 74 5.00 -0.01 18.91
CA GLN A 74 5.10 1.21 19.71
C GLN A 74 3.74 1.88 19.94
N LEU A 75 2.89 2.00 18.92
CA LEU A 75 1.55 2.56 19.04
C LEU A 75 0.75 1.83 20.13
N LEU A 76 0.69 0.49 20.05
CA LEU A 76 -0.04 -0.32 21.02
C LEU A 76 0.56 -0.23 22.44
N ALA A 77 1.90 -0.17 22.54
CA ALA A 77 2.57 -0.02 23.83
C ALA A 77 2.31 1.37 24.44
N LYS A 78 2.36 2.44 23.65
CA LYS A 78 2.02 3.80 24.06
C LYS A 78 0.57 3.91 24.51
N MET A 79 -0.36 3.28 23.77
CA MET A 79 -1.76 3.17 24.19
C MET A 79 -1.88 2.45 25.53
N GLY A 80 -1.22 1.31 25.71
CA GLY A 80 -1.26 0.55 26.98
C GLY A 80 -0.70 1.32 28.18
N ARG A 81 0.24 2.26 27.95
CA ARG A 81 0.78 3.16 28.97
C ARG A 81 0.00 4.47 29.14
N GLY A 82 -1.04 4.70 28.34
CA GLY A 82 -1.82 5.94 28.37
C GLY A 82 -1.10 7.18 27.83
N GLU A 83 -0.02 7.00 27.05
CA GLU A 83 0.76 8.11 26.46
C GLU A 83 0.08 8.75 25.25
N VAL A 84 -0.87 8.05 24.64
CA VAL A 84 -1.63 8.47 23.46
C VAL A 84 -3.11 8.16 23.66
N PRO A 85 -4.02 8.84 22.92
CA PRO A 85 -5.45 8.55 22.98
C PRO A 85 -5.75 7.06 22.74
N GLN A 86 -6.73 6.53 23.44
CA GLN A 86 -7.21 5.17 23.19
C GLN A 86 -7.99 5.13 21.89
N ILE A 87 -7.74 4.09 21.09
CA ILE A 87 -8.67 3.65 20.05
C ILE A 87 -9.85 3.01 20.79
N VAL A 88 -11.03 3.58 20.59
CA VAL A 88 -12.26 3.16 21.29
C VAL A 88 -13.04 2.13 20.48
N GLU A 89 -12.73 2.02 19.20
CA GLU A 89 -13.28 1.02 18.30
C GLU A 89 -12.72 -0.38 18.61
N ASP A 90 -13.60 -1.39 18.55
CA ASP A 90 -13.22 -2.79 18.76
C ASP A 90 -12.32 -3.32 17.64
N TYR A 91 -12.44 -2.75 16.43
CA TYR A 91 -11.74 -3.16 15.23
C TYR A 91 -10.96 -2.01 14.61
N VAL A 92 -9.82 -2.33 14.03
CA VAL A 92 -8.98 -1.37 13.31
C VAL A 92 -8.74 -1.85 11.89
N LEU A 93 -8.87 -0.94 10.94
CA LEU A 93 -8.40 -1.13 9.57
C LEU A 93 -7.00 -0.53 9.44
N ILE A 94 -5.98 -1.38 9.30
CA ILE A 94 -4.63 -0.92 8.97
C ILE A 94 -4.57 -0.69 7.46
N THR A 95 -4.11 0.49 7.04
CA THR A 95 -4.00 0.90 5.63
C THR A 95 -2.67 1.59 5.34
N GLU A 96 -2.25 1.62 4.07
CA GLU A 96 -1.08 2.38 3.62
C GLU A 96 -1.44 3.82 3.25
N THR A 97 -0.46 4.71 3.28
CA THR A 97 -0.65 6.12 2.91
C THR A 97 -1.05 6.31 1.45
N ASP A 98 -0.82 5.32 0.60
CA ASP A 98 -1.21 5.28 -0.82
C ASP A 98 -2.49 4.48 -1.10
N HIS A 99 -3.34 4.34 -0.09
CA HIS A 99 -4.73 3.91 -0.26
C HIS A 99 -5.68 5.12 -0.40
N VAL A 100 -6.75 4.95 -1.17
CA VAL A 100 -7.89 5.89 -1.25
C VAL A 100 -9.17 5.10 -1.09
N PHE A 101 -10.06 5.55 -0.19
CA PHE A 101 -11.38 4.95 -0.07
C PHE A 101 -12.27 5.34 -1.24
N LEU A 102 -12.80 4.32 -1.92
CA LEU A 102 -13.73 4.50 -3.05
C LEU A 102 -15.17 4.59 -2.55
N ARG A 103 -15.54 3.71 -1.62
CA ARG A 103 -16.87 3.58 -1.02
C ARG A 103 -16.78 3.07 0.43
N PRO A 104 -17.86 3.16 1.24
CA PRO A 104 -17.86 2.66 2.62
C PRO A 104 -17.49 1.18 2.70
N LEU A 105 -16.61 0.83 3.65
CA LEU A 105 -16.15 -0.54 3.89
C LEU A 105 -16.97 -1.17 5.04
N PRO A 106 -17.70 -2.28 4.82
CA PRO A 106 -18.40 -2.98 5.89
C PRO A 106 -17.40 -3.72 6.80
N ASN A 107 -17.70 -3.77 8.09
CA ASN A 107 -16.93 -4.59 9.03
C ASN A 107 -17.32 -6.07 8.89
N ARG A 108 -16.46 -6.85 8.24
CA ARG A 108 -16.62 -8.31 8.08
C ARG A 108 -15.79 -9.12 9.09
N ALA A 109 -14.98 -8.45 9.92
CA ALA A 109 -14.07 -9.13 10.83
C ALA A 109 -14.79 -9.59 12.11
N THR A 110 -14.38 -10.75 12.63
CA THR A 110 -14.79 -11.24 13.95
C THR A 110 -13.63 -11.11 14.95
N PRO A 111 -13.86 -11.34 16.26
CA PRO A 111 -12.79 -11.27 17.25
C PRO A 111 -11.58 -12.18 16.99
N ASP A 112 -11.78 -13.24 16.21
CA ASP A 112 -10.83 -14.30 15.87
C ASP A 112 -10.55 -14.46 14.36
N ARG A 113 -11.37 -13.86 13.48
CA ARG A 113 -11.23 -13.92 12.02
C ARG A 113 -11.07 -12.53 11.42
N PRO A 114 -9.81 -12.04 11.24
CA PRO A 114 -9.54 -10.79 10.53
C PRO A 114 -9.85 -10.91 9.04
N VAL A 115 -10.00 -9.78 8.36
CA VAL A 115 -10.27 -9.69 6.91
C VAL A 115 -9.07 -9.07 6.22
N CYS A 116 -8.60 -9.69 5.15
CA CYS A 116 -7.42 -9.23 4.40
C CYS A 116 -7.68 -9.22 2.89
N TYR A 117 -6.81 -8.52 2.17
CA TYR A 117 -6.69 -8.64 0.73
C TYR A 117 -5.72 -9.78 0.35
N PRO A 118 -6.05 -10.65 -0.62
CA PRO A 118 -5.13 -11.67 -1.11
C PRO A 118 -4.00 -11.09 -1.95
N PHE A 119 -2.77 -11.29 -1.49
CA PHE A 119 -1.59 -11.06 -2.29
C PHE A 119 -1.24 -12.34 -3.04
N GLY A 120 -1.58 -12.41 -4.33
CA GLY A 120 -1.42 -13.64 -5.14
C GLY A 120 0.01 -14.18 -5.23
N TYR A 121 1.03 -13.36 -4.96
CA TYR A 121 2.44 -13.78 -4.87
C TYR A 121 2.82 -14.38 -3.51
N MET A 122 1.98 -14.28 -2.48
CA MET A 122 2.21 -14.82 -1.14
C MET A 122 1.64 -16.24 -0.97
N LYS A 123 1.89 -17.11 -1.95
CA LYS A 123 1.40 -18.49 -1.92
C LYS A 123 2.36 -19.40 -1.16
N ALA A 124 2.15 -19.56 0.14
CA ALA A 124 3.05 -20.32 1.02
C ALA A 124 3.36 -21.75 0.54
N GLU A 125 2.40 -22.41 -0.12
CA GLU A 125 2.58 -23.76 -0.68
C GLU A 125 3.37 -23.82 -2.00
N ALA A 126 3.72 -22.68 -2.59
CA ALA A 126 4.52 -22.66 -3.82
C ALA A 126 5.88 -23.36 -3.58
N PRO A 127 6.39 -24.17 -4.52
CA PRO A 127 7.60 -24.99 -4.33
C PRO A 127 8.82 -24.22 -3.84
N GLU A 128 8.97 -22.97 -4.27
CA GLU A 128 10.07 -22.06 -3.90
C GLU A 128 9.91 -21.41 -2.52
N LEU A 129 8.68 -21.35 -1.99
CA LEU A 129 8.37 -20.72 -0.70
C LEU A 129 8.20 -21.76 0.42
N ARG A 130 7.65 -22.94 0.09
CA ARG A 130 7.34 -24.04 1.00
C ARG A 130 8.52 -24.39 1.95
N PRO A 131 9.77 -24.56 1.47
CA PRO A 131 10.88 -24.94 2.36
C PRO A 131 11.23 -23.87 3.40
N ILE A 132 11.11 -22.59 3.01
CA ILE A 132 11.40 -21.46 3.90
C ILE A 132 10.28 -21.33 4.94
N VAL A 133 9.01 -21.36 4.52
CA VAL A 133 7.87 -21.30 5.44
C VAL A 133 7.93 -22.43 6.47
N SER A 134 8.20 -23.67 6.04
CA SER A 134 8.29 -24.81 6.97
C SER A 134 9.46 -24.71 7.95
N ARG A 135 10.57 -24.05 7.60
CA ARG A 135 11.71 -23.82 8.51
C ARG A 135 11.32 -23.02 9.74
N TYR A 136 10.33 -22.13 9.62
CA TYR A 136 9.81 -21.35 10.74
C TYR A 136 8.74 -22.10 11.56
N GLY A 137 8.54 -23.41 11.29
CA GLY A 137 7.72 -24.30 12.10
C GLY A 137 6.26 -24.41 11.67
N PHE A 138 5.95 -24.10 10.41
CA PHE A 138 4.56 -24.05 9.92
C PHE A 138 4.28 -25.09 8.84
N ASP A 139 3.05 -25.62 8.87
CA ASP A 139 2.44 -26.19 7.69
C ASP A 139 2.09 -25.03 6.73
N PRO A 140 2.64 -24.98 5.51
CA PRO A 140 2.36 -23.89 4.58
C PRO A 140 0.87 -23.75 4.21
N SER A 141 0.05 -24.80 4.37
CA SER A 141 -1.40 -24.75 4.12
C SER A 141 -2.20 -23.92 5.15
N VAL A 142 -1.58 -23.60 6.30
CA VAL A 142 -2.21 -22.75 7.34
C VAL A 142 -1.83 -21.28 7.23
N VAL A 143 -0.99 -20.92 6.26
CA VAL A 143 -0.51 -19.55 6.04
C VAL A 143 -1.33 -18.91 4.95
N ASP A 144 -2.16 -17.93 5.31
CA ASP A 144 -2.99 -17.22 4.35
C ASP A 144 -2.14 -16.23 3.51
N PRO A 145 -2.53 -15.94 2.26
CA PRO A 145 -1.83 -15.00 1.38
C PRO A 145 -2.11 -13.54 1.75
N CYS A 146 -2.04 -13.21 3.04
CA CYS A 146 -2.36 -11.91 3.60
C CYS A 146 -1.09 -11.14 3.99
N GLY A 147 -1.19 -9.81 3.95
CA GLY A 147 -0.26 -8.90 4.61
C GLY A 147 -0.96 -8.08 5.70
N PRO A 148 -0.23 -7.18 6.36
CA PRO A 148 -0.75 -6.31 7.42
C PRO A 148 -1.52 -5.10 6.89
N SER A 149 -1.67 -4.95 5.56
CA SER A 149 -2.35 -3.81 4.96
C SER A 149 -2.81 -4.13 3.53
N PRO A 150 -4.09 -3.90 3.19
CA PRO A 150 -5.17 -3.60 4.12
C PRO A 150 -5.54 -4.84 4.94
N VAL A 151 -5.69 -4.66 6.25
CA VAL A 151 -6.27 -5.69 7.13
C VAL A 151 -7.24 -5.05 8.11
N LEU A 152 -8.43 -5.63 8.23
CA LEU A 152 -9.40 -5.29 9.26
C LEU A 152 -9.30 -6.35 10.37
N ILE A 153 -8.96 -5.92 11.57
CA ILE A 153 -8.60 -6.83 12.67
C ILE A 153 -9.13 -6.33 14.00
N HIS A 154 -9.61 -7.25 14.83
CA HIS A 154 -10.02 -6.97 16.21
C HIS A 154 -8.81 -6.51 17.04
N LEU A 155 -8.93 -5.40 17.76
CA LEU A 155 -7.82 -4.75 18.43
C LEU A 155 -7.11 -5.65 19.47
N PRO A 156 -7.81 -6.43 20.33
CA PRO A 156 -7.19 -7.45 21.17
C PRO A 156 -6.39 -8.51 20.41
N LEU A 157 -6.85 -8.91 19.21
CA LEU A 157 -6.12 -9.88 18.38
C LEU A 157 -4.85 -9.25 17.82
N LEU A 158 -4.93 -8.00 17.33
CA LEU A 158 -3.77 -7.24 16.87
C LEU A 158 -2.71 -7.15 17.99
N ARG A 159 -3.11 -6.81 19.23
CA ARG A 159 -2.19 -6.77 20.40
C ARG A 159 -1.46 -8.08 20.64
N ARG A 160 -2.12 -9.22 20.44
CA ARG A 160 -1.50 -10.55 20.59
C ARG A 160 -0.56 -10.88 19.43
N LEU A 161 -0.91 -10.47 18.22
CA LEU A 161 -0.17 -10.76 16.99
C LEU A 161 1.11 -9.92 16.86
N THR A 162 1.05 -8.63 17.22
CA THR A 162 2.13 -7.66 16.97
C THR A 162 3.51 -8.09 17.50
N PRO A 163 3.67 -8.64 18.72
CA PRO A 163 4.98 -9.11 19.19
C PRO A 163 5.59 -10.21 18.30
N GLY A 164 4.76 -11.12 17.80
CA GLY A 164 5.17 -12.17 16.87
C GLY A 164 5.57 -11.61 15.52
N TRP A 165 4.76 -10.69 14.98
CA TRP A 165 5.02 -10.04 13.69
C TRP A 165 6.34 -9.27 13.68
N LEU A 166 6.62 -8.50 14.73
CA LEU A 166 7.89 -7.76 14.87
C LEU A 166 9.09 -8.73 14.93
N ARG A 167 9.04 -9.70 15.84
CA ARG A 167 10.11 -10.69 16.03
C ARG A 167 10.39 -11.48 14.76
N LEU A 168 9.35 -11.98 14.09
CA LEU A 168 9.49 -12.76 12.87
C LEU A 168 10.02 -11.92 11.72
N SER A 169 9.58 -10.66 11.58
CA SER A 169 10.14 -9.76 10.56
C SER A 169 11.65 -9.59 10.73
N PHE A 170 12.13 -9.42 11.96
CA PHE A 170 13.57 -9.33 12.23
C PHE A 170 14.30 -10.66 12.03
N ALA A 171 13.71 -11.79 12.44
CA ALA A 171 14.27 -13.11 12.23
C ALA A 171 14.42 -13.46 10.73
N LEU A 172 13.38 -13.15 9.94
CA LEU A 172 13.39 -13.30 8.49
C LEU A 172 14.44 -12.41 7.83
N LYS A 173 14.57 -11.16 8.30
CA LYS A 173 15.53 -10.22 7.73
C LYS A 173 16.99 -10.65 7.95
N ARG A 174 17.26 -11.35 9.06
CA ARG A 174 18.57 -11.91 9.41
C ARG A 174 18.88 -13.26 8.76
N ASP A 175 17.87 -13.98 8.28
CA ASP A 175 18.07 -15.18 7.46
C ASP A 175 18.33 -14.75 6.02
N ASP A 176 19.56 -14.94 5.53
CA ASP A 176 19.98 -14.51 4.18
C ASP A 176 19.10 -15.09 3.07
N GLU A 177 18.63 -16.33 3.22
CA GLU A 177 17.79 -16.98 2.23
C GLU A 177 16.37 -16.41 2.28
N ALA A 178 15.77 -16.33 3.46
CA ALA A 178 14.44 -15.77 3.63
C ALA A 178 14.40 -14.29 3.21
N SER A 179 15.39 -13.50 3.61
CA SER A 179 15.60 -12.11 3.22
C SER A 179 15.64 -11.92 1.70
N ARG A 180 16.38 -12.79 1.01
CA ARG A 180 16.50 -12.75 -0.45
C ARG A 180 15.22 -13.22 -1.15
N VAL A 181 14.57 -14.29 -0.67
CA VAL A 181 13.42 -14.90 -1.34
C VAL A 181 12.14 -14.11 -1.10
N PHE A 182 11.87 -13.69 0.14
CA PHE A 182 10.70 -12.88 0.46
C PHE A 182 10.86 -11.41 0.03
N GLY A 183 12.10 -10.91 -0.07
CA GLY A 183 12.40 -9.64 -0.69
C GLY A 183 11.65 -8.45 -0.07
N TRP A 184 11.04 -7.62 -0.91
CA TRP A 184 10.39 -6.36 -0.49
C TRP A 184 9.15 -6.56 0.39
N VAL A 185 8.55 -7.76 0.35
CA VAL A 185 7.32 -8.09 1.10
C VAL A 185 7.62 -8.93 2.34
N LEU A 186 8.87 -8.96 2.79
CA LEU A 186 9.33 -9.79 3.90
C LEU A 186 8.57 -9.56 5.21
N GLU A 187 8.25 -8.32 5.54
CA GLU A 187 7.51 -8.05 6.78
C GLU A 187 6.04 -8.54 6.67
N MET A 188 5.49 -8.62 5.45
CA MET A 188 4.16 -9.20 5.22
C MET A 188 4.18 -10.70 5.52
N TRP A 189 5.27 -11.39 5.17
CA TRP A 189 5.52 -12.76 5.61
C TRP A 189 5.64 -12.84 7.13
N GLY A 190 6.35 -11.91 7.76
CA GLY A 190 6.40 -11.80 9.22
C GLY A 190 5.00 -11.71 9.85
N TYR A 191 4.08 -10.95 9.24
CA TYR A 191 2.69 -10.82 9.70
C TYR A 191 1.92 -12.13 9.57
N THR A 192 1.86 -12.73 8.38
CA THR A 192 1.03 -13.94 8.16
C THR A 192 1.58 -15.16 8.90
N LEU A 193 2.90 -15.27 9.04
CA LEU A 193 3.52 -16.31 9.87
C LEU A 193 3.20 -16.09 11.35
N ALA A 194 3.17 -14.84 11.84
CA ALA A 194 2.75 -14.55 13.21
C ALA A 194 1.27 -14.86 13.46
N ALA A 195 0.41 -14.60 12.47
CA ALA A 195 -1.00 -15.00 12.52
C ALA A 195 -1.12 -16.53 12.61
N ALA A 196 -0.39 -17.27 11.77
CA ALA A 196 -0.35 -18.72 11.80
C ALA A 196 0.15 -19.29 13.14
N GLN A 197 1.13 -18.64 13.81
CA GLN A 197 1.57 -19.04 15.17
C GLN A 197 0.46 -19.00 16.20
N LEU A 198 -0.51 -18.10 16.03
CA LEU A 198 -1.64 -17.93 16.92
C LEU A 198 -2.86 -18.77 16.50
N GLY A 199 -2.74 -19.58 15.44
CA GLY A 199 -3.85 -20.32 14.86
C GLY A 199 -4.90 -19.44 14.18
N VAL A 200 -4.53 -18.21 13.81
CA VAL A 200 -5.44 -17.23 13.19
C VAL A 200 -5.54 -17.49 11.70
N ARG A 201 -6.77 -17.56 11.20
CA ARG A 201 -7.09 -17.60 9.77
C ARG A 201 -7.84 -16.34 9.36
N HIS A 202 -7.61 -15.88 8.15
CA HIS A 202 -8.24 -14.69 7.60
C HIS A 202 -9.43 -15.03 6.71
N GLU A 203 -10.41 -14.13 6.69
CA GLU A 203 -11.33 -14.04 5.58
C GLU A 203 -10.66 -13.23 4.45
N VAL A 204 -10.38 -13.91 3.35
CA VAL A 204 -9.71 -13.33 2.18
C VAL A 204 -10.77 -12.71 1.26
N VAL A 205 -10.67 -11.41 1.00
CA VAL A 205 -11.67 -10.65 0.24
C VAL A 205 -10.99 -9.89 -0.91
N GLU A 206 -11.20 -10.37 -2.13
CA GLU A 206 -10.68 -9.76 -3.37
C GLU A 206 -11.11 -8.30 -3.53
N GLN A 207 -12.34 -7.96 -3.13
CA GLN A 207 -12.86 -6.59 -3.24
C GLN A 207 -12.26 -5.61 -2.21
N LEU A 208 -11.46 -6.07 -1.24
CA LEU A 208 -10.96 -5.19 -0.18
C LEU A 208 -10.11 -4.04 -0.74
N GLN A 209 -9.27 -4.34 -1.73
CA GLN A 209 -8.57 -3.33 -2.51
C GLN A 209 -8.33 -3.80 -3.95
N GLN A 210 -7.89 -2.89 -4.80
CA GLN A 210 -7.23 -3.25 -6.05
C GLN A 210 -5.99 -2.37 -6.28
N GLU A 211 -5.04 -2.89 -7.04
CA GLU A 211 -3.76 -2.24 -7.37
C GLU A 211 -3.67 -1.97 -8.88
N PRO A 212 -4.31 -0.90 -9.40
CA PRO A 212 -4.34 -0.66 -10.84
C PRO A 212 -3.06 -0.07 -11.38
N SER A 213 -2.79 -0.35 -12.66
CA SER A 213 -1.77 0.32 -13.47
C SER A 213 -2.38 0.76 -14.81
N SER A 214 -1.57 1.36 -15.69
CA SER A 214 -2.00 1.61 -17.08
C SER A 214 -2.23 0.33 -17.90
N LEU A 215 -1.74 -0.83 -17.43
CA LEU A 215 -1.76 -2.09 -18.17
C LEU A 215 -2.70 -3.16 -17.60
N TRP A 216 -3.08 -3.06 -16.33
CA TRP A 216 -3.95 -4.05 -15.67
C TRP A 216 -4.86 -3.41 -14.63
N HIS A 217 -5.98 -4.10 -14.34
CA HIS A 217 -7.06 -3.63 -13.48
C HIS A 217 -7.59 -2.24 -13.90
N THR A 218 -7.56 -1.95 -15.20
CA THR A 218 -7.86 -0.61 -15.74
C THR A 218 -9.31 -0.22 -15.51
N GLU A 219 -10.22 -1.18 -15.35
CA GLU A 219 -11.65 -0.95 -15.17
C GLU A 219 -12.15 -1.11 -13.72
N LEU A 220 -11.25 -1.28 -12.74
CA LEU A 220 -11.62 -1.50 -11.33
C LEU A 220 -12.62 -2.66 -11.15
N ASP A 221 -12.35 -3.77 -11.84
CA ASP A 221 -13.20 -4.95 -11.86
C ASP A 221 -13.49 -5.46 -10.44
N GLY A 222 -14.75 -5.79 -10.16
CA GLY A 222 -15.17 -6.30 -8.85
C GLY A 222 -15.47 -5.22 -7.80
N GLU A 223 -15.48 -3.94 -8.19
CA GLU A 223 -15.90 -2.79 -7.37
C GLU A 223 -15.12 -2.69 -6.04
N PRO A 224 -13.80 -2.45 -6.06
CA PRO A 224 -12.99 -2.44 -4.85
C PRO A 224 -13.42 -1.37 -3.84
N TYR A 225 -13.24 -1.63 -2.55
CA TYR A 225 -13.46 -0.63 -1.49
C TYR A 225 -12.32 0.40 -1.43
N ILE A 226 -11.10 -0.06 -1.70
CA ILE A 226 -9.86 0.72 -1.61
C ILE A 226 -9.15 0.71 -2.96
N TYR A 227 -8.73 1.88 -3.42
CA TYR A 227 -7.77 2.02 -4.51
C TYR A 227 -6.37 2.13 -3.91
N HIS A 228 -5.46 1.21 -4.26
CA HIS A 228 -4.05 1.27 -3.87
C HIS A 228 -3.20 1.78 -5.04
N TYR A 229 -2.79 3.06 -4.99
CA TYR A 229 -2.06 3.73 -6.08
C TYR A 229 -0.54 3.49 -6.01
N THR A 230 -0.14 2.23 -5.86
CA THR A 230 1.26 1.81 -5.76
C THR A 230 1.99 1.84 -7.11
N PHE A 231 1.27 1.51 -8.20
CA PHE A 231 1.75 1.58 -9.57
C PHE A 231 1.40 2.94 -10.20
N GLY A 232 2.32 3.46 -11.01
CA GLY A 232 2.09 4.65 -11.81
C GLY A 232 1.07 4.39 -12.92
N LEU A 233 0.29 5.41 -13.24
CA LEU A 233 -0.61 5.42 -14.39
C LEU A 233 0.05 6.20 -15.51
N GLU A 234 0.54 5.47 -16.51
CA GLU A 234 1.47 5.97 -17.51
C GLU A 234 0.87 5.84 -18.91
N PHE A 235 0.71 6.98 -19.59
CA PHE A 235 0.11 7.04 -20.92
C PHE A 235 0.86 8.00 -21.85
N THR A 236 0.76 7.77 -23.15
CA THR A 236 0.97 8.82 -24.16
C THR A 236 -0.14 9.87 -24.05
N THR A 237 0.06 11.04 -24.64
CA THR A 237 -0.98 12.08 -24.76
C THR A 237 -2.23 11.58 -25.52
N ASP A 238 -2.06 10.66 -26.47
CA ASP A 238 -3.16 9.99 -27.18
C ASP A 238 -3.87 8.90 -26.35
N GLY A 239 -3.36 8.57 -25.17
CA GLY A 239 -3.97 7.62 -24.24
C GLY A 239 -3.57 6.16 -24.41
N LEU A 240 -2.47 5.89 -25.13
CA LEU A 240 -1.90 4.55 -25.18
C LEU A 240 -1.11 4.27 -23.89
N PRO A 241 -1.33 3.13 -23.22
CA PRO A 241 -0.58 2.78 -22.02
C PRO A 241 0.88 2.50 -22.38
N VAL A 242 1.81 2.95 -21.54
CA VAL A 242 3.24 2.75 -21.77
C VAL A 242 3.92 2.09 -20.58
N THR A 243 5.05 1.43 -20.85
CA THR A 243 5.95 0.94 -19.80
C THR A 243 7.01 2.01 -19.52
N GLY A 244 7.06 2.49 -18.28
CA GLY A 244 7.91 3.63 -17.89
C GLY A 244 7.14 4.95 -17.84
N VAL A 245 7.83 6.05 -17.59
CA VAL A 245 7.20 7.37 -17.40
C VAL A 245 6.59 7.87 -18.71
N GLY A 246 5.26 8.02 -18.72
CA GLY A 246 4.49 8.52 -19.85
C GLY A 246 4.55 10.03 -20.03
N GLU A 247 3.98 10.49 -21.14
CA GLU A 247 3.78 11.93 -21.40
C GLU A 247 2.70 12.49 -20.47
N TRP A 248 1.65 11.70 -20.22
CA TRP A 248 0.76 11.85 -19.09
C TRP A 248 1.10 10.76 -18.06
N SER A 249 1.38 11.18 -16.83
CA SER A 249 1.84 10.32 -15.75
C SER A 249 1.26 10.75 -14.41
N LEU A 250 0.50 9.85 -13.80
CA LEU A 250 0.03 9.99 -12.42
C LEU A 250 0.66 8.89 -11.57
N ASP A 251 1.88 9.17 -11.10
CA ASP A 251 2.65 8.33 -10.17
C ASP A 251 3.00 9.14 -8.93
N LYS A 252 2.73 8.59 -7.74
CA LYS A 252 3.06 9.20 -6.43
C LYS A 252 4.54 9.62 -6.32
N ARG A 253 5.43 8.93 -7.03
CA ARG A 253 6.89 9.19 -7.04
C ARG A 253 7.22 10.59 -7.61
N HIS A 254 6.35 11.16 -8.42
CA HIS A 254 6.49 12.54 -8.93
C HIS A 254 6.23 13.61 -7.86
N PHE A 255 5.52 13.22 -6.80
CA PHE A 255 4.98 14.09 -5.75
C PHE A 255 5.64 13.87 -4.37
N MET A 256 6.77 13.16 -4.32
CA MET A 256 7.45 12.83 -3.05
C MET A 256 7.80 14.04 -2.19
N ASN A 257 8.02 15.21 -2.80
CA ASN A 257 8.38 16.46 -2.11
C ASN A 257 7.51 17.66 -2.52
N ARG A 258 6.37 17.42 -3.16
CA ARG A 258 5.51 18.47 -3.70
C ARG A 258 4.09 17.97 -3.93
N TYR A 259 3.13 18.86 -3.77
CA TYR A 259 1.72 18.53 -3.97
C TYR A 259 1.39 18.39 -5.47
N PRO A 260 0.42 17.54 -5.83
CA PRO A 260 -0.20 17.61 -7.14
C PRO A 260 -0.84 18.98 -7.37
N SER A 261 -0.88 19.43 -8.63
CA SER A 261 -1.58 20.66 -9.01
C SER A 261 -3.04 20.62 -8.59
N LYS A 262 -3.57 21.75 -8.11
CA LYS A 262 -5.01 21.93 -7.88
C LYS A 262 -5.83 21.80 -9.18
N ALA A 263 -5.21 22.13 -10.31
CA ALA A 263 -5.75 21.94 -11.65
C ALA A 263 -5.02 20.78 -12.34
N LEU A 264 -5.08 19.59 -11.75
CA LEU A 264 -4.48 18.38 -12.32
C LEU A 264 -5.14 18.04 -13.66
N GLU A 265 -4.33 17.87 -14.71
CA GLU A 265 -4.82 17.57 -16.06
C GLU A 265 -5.56 16.23 -16.07
N PRO A 266 -6.75 16.16 -16.70
CA PRO A 266 -7.51 14.92 -16.80
C PRO A 266 -6.70 13.85 -17.55
N PRO A 267 -6.91 12.57 -17.25
CA PRO A 267 -6.28 11.50 -18.01
C PRO A 267 -6.70 11.54 -19.48
N PRO A 268 -5.87 11.03 -20.41
CA PRO A 268 -6.23 10.90 -21.80
C PRO A 268 -7.55 10.17 -22.00
N LYS A 269 -8.26 10.46 -23.10
CA LYS A 269 -9.60 9.94 -23.38
C LYS A 269 -9.69 8.41 -23.27
N CYS A 270 -8.65 7.71 -23.71
CA CYS A 270 -8.62 6.25 -23.77
C CYS A 270 -8.06 5.58 -22.51
N ALA A 271 -7.72 6.35 -21.48
CA ALA A 271 -7.35 5.78 -20.19
C ALA A 271 -8.54 5.03 -19.57
N GLY A 272 -8.28 3.96 -18.80
CA GLY A 272 -9.34 3.18 -18.15
C GLY A 272 -10.04 3.90 -16.99
N LEU A 273 -11.09 3.28 -16.45
CA LEU A 273 -11.82 3.80 -15.27
C LEU A 273 -10.90 4.06 -14.07
N ALA A 274 -9.86 3.25 -13.86
CA ALA A 274 -8.90 3.41 -12.77
C ALA A 274 -8.22 4.78 -12.81
N ALA A 275 -7.74 5.22 -13.98
CA ALA A 275 -7.09 6.52 -14.14
C ALA A 275 -8.05 7.69 -13.94
N ARG A 276 -9.26 7.60 -14.49
CA ARG A 276 -10.31 8.59 -14.25
C ARG A 276 -10.68 8.68 -12.77
N THR A 277 -10.78 7.54 -12.10
CA THR A 277 -11.15 7.47 -10.68
C THR A 277 -10.08 8.08 -9.79
N LEU A 278 -8.81 7.70 -9.96
CA LEU A 278 -7.72 8.25 -9.16
C LEU A 278 -7.56 9.76 -9.38
N HIS A 279 -7.61 10.20 -10.65
CA HIS A 279 -7.60 11.62 -11.00
C HIS A 279 -8.74 12.37 -10.30
N ALA A 280 -9.98 11.87 -10.41
CA ALA A 280 -11.14 12.50 -9.79
C ALA A 280 -11.00 12.61 -8.26
N LYS A 281 -10.51 11.56 -7.59
CA LYS A 281 -10.27 11.58 -6.14
C LYS A 281 -9.24 12.64 -5.76
N PHE A 282 -8.13 12.73 -6.49
CA PHE A 282 -7.08 13.72 -6.23
C PHE A 282 -7.59 15.15 -6.49
N ALA A 283 -8.28 15.37 -7.62
CA ALA A 283 -8.85 16.66 -7.99
C ALA A 283 -9.89 17.13 -6.97
N GLU A 284 -10.79 16.25 -6.54
CA GLU A 284 -11.81 16.54 -5.53
C GLU A 284 -11.18 17.01 -4.22
N ALA A 285 -10.16 16.31 -3.72
CA ALA A 285 -9.46 16.69 -2.49
C ALA A 285 -8.71 18.02 -2.66
N ALA A 286 -7.96 18.17 -3.75
CA ALA A 286 -7.17 19.37 -4.01
C ALA A 286 -8.05 20.62 -4.18
N GLN A 287 -9.23 20.48 -4.77
CA GLN A 287 -10.18 21.59 -4.96
C GLN A 287 -10.87 22.00 -3.66
N ALA A 288 -11.22 21.02 -2.82
CA ALA A 288 -11.98 21.26 -1.59
C ALA A 288 -11.14 21.74 -0.41
N LEU A 289 -9.86 21.36 -0.34
CA LEU A 289 -8.98 21.77 0.75
C LEU A 289 -8.56 23.24 0.56
N PRO A 290 -8.79 24.12 1.57
CA PRO A 290 -8.55 25.56 1.44
C PRO A 290 -7.06 25.90 1.29
N ASP A 291 -6.20 25.19 2.02
CA ASP A 291 -4.76 25.45 2.11
C ASP A 291 -3.95 24.59 1.12
N TRP A 292 -4.56 24.15 0.02
CA TRP A 292 -3.87 23.36 -1.00
C TRP A 292 -2.77 24.19 -1.69
N PRO A 293 -1.49 23.77 -1.68
CA PRO A 293 -0.41 24.61 -2.18
C PRO A 293 -0.50 24.98 -3.66
N GLU A 294 -0.20 26.25 -3.95
CA GLU A 294 -0.06 26.75 -5.32
C GLU A 294 1.21 26.21 -6.01
N GLY A 295 1.22 26.18 -7.34
CA GLY A 295 2.39 25.75 -8.12
C GLY A 295 2.68 24.25 -8.07
N GLY A 296 1.71 23.43 -7.63
CA GLY A 296 1.78 21.97 -7.69
C GLY A 296 2.06 21.46 -9.11
N LYS A 297 2.70 20.28 -9.21
CA LYS A 297 3.04 19.72 -10.52
C LYS A 297 1.82 19.04 -11.15
N GLY A 298 1.68 19.22 -12.46
CA GLY A 298 0.66 18.55 -13.27
C GLY A 298 0.97 17.08 -13.50
N ALA A 299 0.08 16.42 -14.24
CA ALA A 299 0.25 15.05 -14.70
C ALA A 299 0.98 14.99 -16.06
N THR A 300 1.24 16.12 -16.72
CA THR A 300 1.88 16.15 -18.05
C THR A 300 3.34 16.58 -18.02
N GLY A 301 4.11 16.19 -19.05
CA GLY A 301 5.47 16.68 -19.27
C GLY A 301 6.55 16.01 -18.41
N TRP A 302 6.26 14.84 -17.84
CA TRP A 302 7.23 14.04 -17.09
C TRP A 302 8.22 13.31 -18.00
N ALA A 303 7.81 12.96 -19.22
CA ALA A 303 8.70 12.47 -20.26
C ALA A 303 9.52 13.63 -20.87
N SER A 304 10.80 13.77 -20.51
CA SER A 304 11.69 14.75 -21.14
C SER A 304 12.32 14.20 -22.42
N GLY A 305 12.14 14.89 -23.56
CA GLY A 305 12.90 14.67 -24.79
C GLY A 305 14.40 14.89 -24.57
N GLY A 306 15.18 13.81 -24.60
CA GLY A 306 16.63 13.86 -24.47
C GLY A 306 17.15 12.45 -24.24
N LYS A 307 18.11 12.02 -25.07
CA LYS A 307 18.78 10.71 -25.04
C LYS A 307 18.77 10.13 -23.62
N VAL A 308 18.14 8.97 -23.48
CA VAL A 308 18.27 8.08 -22.32
C VAL A 308 19.76 8.04 -21.97
N ARG A 309 20.18 8.88 -21.01
CA ARG A 309 21.32 8.56 -20.20
C ARG A 309 20.86 7.28 -19.54
N ARG A 310 21.41 6.15 -19.99
CA ARG A 310 21.52 4.93 -19.19
C ARG A 310 22.35 5.30 -17.96
N GLY A 311 21.82 6.18 -17.11
CA GLY A 311 22.22 6.31 -15.74
C GLY A 311 21.81 5.00 -15.13
N ALA A 312 22.82 4.20 -14.82
CA ALA A 312 22.65 2.93 -14.16
C ALA A 312 21.60 3.10 -13.06
N TRP A 313 20.56 2.27 -13.14
CA TRP A 313 19.83 1.78 -11.99
C TRP A 313 20.81 1.64 -10.84
N SER A 314 20.85 2.58 -9.90
CA SER A 314 21.69 2.44 -8.71
C SER A 314 20.94 1.55 -7.73
N TRP A 315 20.85 0.29 -8.12
CA TRP A 315 20.67 -0.88 -7.29
C TRP A 315 21.96 -1.06 -6.49
N ALA A 316 22.11 -0.34 -5.38
CA ALA A 316 23.12 -0.70 -4.39
C ALA A 316 22.54 -1.80 -3.48
N GLY A 317 22.66 -3.06 -3.93
CA GLY A 317 22.19 -4.21 -3.17
C GLY A 317 21.89 -5.44 -4.03
N SER A 318 22.93 -6.01 -4.64
CA SER A 318 23.00 -7.40 -5.12
C SER A 318 21.79 -8.03 -5.84
N LYS A 319 21.91 -8.13 -7.17
CA LYS A 319 21.36 -9.19 -8.05
C LYS A 319 19.88 -9.61 -7.78
N LYS A 320 18.97 -8.90 -8.47
CA LYS A 320 17.57 -9.26 -8.82
C LYS A 320 16.57 -9.51 -7.66
N PRO A 321 15.47 -8.76 -7.67
CA PRO A 321 14.12 -9.27 -7.54
C PRO A 321 13.40 -8.99 -8.86
N LEU A 322 13.29 -10.03 -9.68
CA LEU A 322 12.26 -10.10 -10.70
C LEU A 322 10.94 -10.38 -9.95
N LEU A 323 10.10 -9.37 -9.78
CA LEU A 323 8.66 -9.59 -9.68
C LEU A 323 8.07 -9.13 -11.01
N PHE A 324 8.37 -9.89 -12.06
CA PHE A 324 7.60 -9.88 -13.29
C PHE A 324 6.70 -11.10 -13.23
N TYR A 325 5.39 -10.87 -13.20
CA TYR A 325 4.46 -11.92 -13.56
C TYR A 325 4.70 -12.30 -15.01
N LYS A 326 5.12 -13.54 -15.25
CA LYS A 326 4.84 -14.19 -16.53
C LYS A 326 3.36 -14.55 -16.50
N VAL A 327 2.51 -13.62 -16.95
CA VAL A 327 1.18 -14.00 -17.44
C VAL A 327 1.42 -15.08 -18.49
N GLY A 328 0.69 -16.19 -18.40
CA GLY A 328 0.83 -17.34 -19.30
C GLY A 328 1.01 -16.88 -20.74
N GLY A 329 2.04 -17.41 -21.40
CA GLY A 329 2.45 -16.97 -22.73
C GLY A 329 1.41 -17.32 -23.80
N GLY A 330 0.37 -16.51 -23.90
CA GLY A 330 -0.22 -16.15 -25.18
C GLY A 330 0.50 -14.91 -25.66
N LYS A 331 0.92 -14.87 -26.92
CA LYS A 331 1.33 -13.61 -27.55
C LYS A 331 0.18 -12.62 -27.38
N ILE A 332 0.39 -11.55 -26.63
CA ILE A 332 -0.45 -10.37 -26.76
C ILE A 332 0.04 -9.68 -28.02
N ASP A 333 -0.47 -10.14 -29.17
CA ASP A 333 -0.51 -9.33 -30.37
C ASP A 333 -1.57 -8.26 -30.11
N ALA A 334 -1.23 -7.26 -29.30
CA ALA A 334 -2.04 -6.06 -29.16
C ALA A 334 -1.80 -5.23 -30.42
N GLU A 335 -2.59 -5.48 -31.45
CA GLU A 335 -2.90 -4.43 -32.41
C GLU A 335 -3.41 -3.21 -31.63
N PRO A 336 -3.00 -1.98 -31.98
CA PRO A 336 -3.55 -0.77 -31.38
C PRO A 336 -5.06 -0.81 -31.59
N LYS A 337 -5.81 -1.11 -30.51
CA LYS A 337 -7.27 -1.00 -30.53
C LYS A 337 -7.56 0.48 -30.72
N GLU A 338 -8.08 0.85 -31.89
CA GLU A 338 -8.67 2.16 -32.09
C GLU A 338 -9.66 2.44 -30.96
N CYS A 339 -9.56 3.63 -30.37
CA CYS A 339 -10.45 4.01 -29.29
C CYS A 339 -11.89 3.97 -29.82
N PRO A 340 -12.79 3.19 -29.20
CA PRO A 340 -14.16 3.12 -29.68
C PRO A 340 -14.78 4.52 -29.65
N GLU A 341 -15.36 4.94 -30.78
CA GLU A 341 -16.15 6.16 -30.84
C GLU A 341 -17.30 6.04 -29.84
N LEU A 342 -17.33 6.93 -28.85
CA LEU A 342 -18.49 7.09 -27.98
C LEU A 342 -19.65 7.55 -28.88
N ALA A 343 -20.63 6.66 -29.10
CA ALA A 343 -21.88 7.03 -29.73
C ALA A 343 -22.48 8.24 -29.00
N ALA A 344 -22.77 9.30 -29.76
CA ALA A 344 -23.40 10.49 -29.23
C ALA A 344 -24.72 10.12 -28.52
N PRO A 345 -25.05 10.77 -27.39
CA PRO A 345 -26.34 10.54 -26.75
C PRO A 345 -27.45 10.91 -27.73
N HIS A 346 -28.33 9.95 -28.01
CA HIS A 346 -29.57 10.22 -28.73
C HIS A 346 -30.37 11.27 -27.95
N ALA A 347 -30.77 12.33 -28.68
CA ALA A 347 -31.53 13.49 -28.21
C ALA A 347 -32.91 13.15 -27.65
#